data_AF-A0A952E693-F1
#
_entry.id   AF-A0A952E693-F1
#
_cell.length_a   1.000
_cell.length_b   1.000
_cell.length_c   1.000
_cell.angle_alpha   90.00
_cell.angle_beta   90.00
_cell.angle_gamma   90.00
#
_symmetry.space_group_name_H-M   'P 1'
#
loop_
_entity.id
_entity.type
_entity.pdbx_description
1 polymer ?
#
loop_
_entity_poly.entity_id
_entity_poly.type
_entity_poly.pdbx_seq_one_letter_code
_entity_poly.pdbx_strand_id
1 'polypeptide(L)'
;MRRRRSKGLAIALFREQWDWHFHHPTKFKTDWPRWKSNGGDIPDAENDCFLCEWVSSTKPNDDLCQVKCPVIWSSSSGHCNAVGRGMPEGEFCMWERAKTPRLKKKYAKLIRDLPERPPISKSKSSRGVRA
;
A
#
# COMPACT_ATOMS: atom_id res chain seq x y z
N MET A 1 -21.90 5.27 -6.38
CA MET A 1 -21.29 4.11 -5.69
C MET A 1 -19.89 3.87 -6.25
N ARG A 2 -18.83 3.99 -5.44
CA ARG A 2 -17.49 3.52 -5.85
C ARG A 2 -17.52 1.99 -5.88
N ARG A 3 -17.21 1.36 -7.02
CA ARG A 3 -17.15 -0.10 -7.12
C ARG A 3 -15.99 -0.59 -6.25
N ARG A 4 -16.25 -1.53 -5.32
CA ARG A 4 -15.23 -2.14 -4.46
C ARG A 4 -14.19 -2.85 -5.35
N ARG A 5 -12.91 -2.47 -5.25
CA ARG A 5 -11.81 -3.16 -5.95
C ARG A 5 -11.55 -4.53 -5.33
N SER A 6 -11.14 -5.50 -6.15
CA SER A 6 -10.62 -6.77 -5.64
C SER A 6 -9.22 -6.57 -5.04
N LYS A 7 -8.78 -7.48 -4.16
CA LYS A 7 -7.41 -7.45 -3.59
C LYS A 7 -6.36 -7.44 -4.71
N GLY A 8 -6.52 -8.33 -5.70
CA GLY A 8 -5.58 -8.46 -6.82
C GLY A 8 -5.50 -7.18 -7.66
N LEU A 9 -6.63 -6.56 -7.97
CA LEU A 9 -6.64 -5.30 -8.71
C LEU A 9 -5.99 -4.16 -7.91
N ALA A 10 -6.23 -4.10 -6.60
CA ALA A 10 -5.61 -3.10 -5.74
C ALA A 10 -4.07 -3.23 -5.71
N ILE A 11 -3.55 -4.46 -5.61
CA ILE A 11 -2.10 -4.73 -5.64
C ILE A 11 -1.52 -4.39 -7.01
N ALA A 12 -2.18 -4.78 -8.11
CA ALA A 12 -1.71 -4.51 -9.45
C ALA A 12 -1.57 -2.99 -9.71
N LEU A 13 -2.60 -2.21 -9.39
CA LEU A 13 -2.58 -0.75 -9.55
C LEU A 13 -1.57 -0.09 -8.60
N PHE A 14 -1.43 -0.60 -7.37
CA PHE A 14 -0.39 -0.13 -6.46
C PHE A 14 1.00 -0.32 -7.05
N ARG A 15 1.31 -1.52 -7.58
CA ARG A 15 2.61 -1.78 -8.21
C ARG A 15 2.83 -0.92 -9.45
N GLU A 16 1.80 -0.77 -10.28
CA GLU A 16 1.86 0.07 -11.48
C GLU A 16 2.13 1.55 -11.15
N GLN A 17 1.45 2.08 -10.12
CA GLN A 17 1.69 3.43 -9.64
C GLN A 17 3.14 3.62 -9.15
N TRP A 18 3.64 2.69 -8.33
CA TRP A 18 5.00 2.78 -7.79
C TRP A 18 6.09 2.55 -8.82
N ASP A 19 5.82 1.72 -9.85
CA ASP A 19 6.69 1.59 -11.00
C ASP A 19 6.78 2.90 -11.80
N TRP A 20 5.64 3.57 -12.01
CA TRP A 20 5.65 4.88 -12.65
C TRP A 20 6.45 5.91 -11.84
N HIS A 21 6.33 5.95 -10.51
CA HIS A 21 7.14 6.84 -9.66
C HIS A 21 8.63 6.50 -9.65
N PHE A 22 8.99 5.23 -9.89
CA PHE A 22 10.39 4.85 -10.11
C PHE A 22 10.95 5.49 -11.39
N HIS A 23 10.16 5.59 -12.45
CA HIS A 23 10.57 6.26 -13.68
C HIS A 23 10.45 7.79 -13.62
N HIS A 24 9.58 8.32 -12.75
CA HIS A 24 9.28 9.76 -12.61
C HIS A 24 9.51 10.26 -11.17
N PRO A 25 10.76 10.26 -10.67
CA PRO A 25 11.05 10.50 -9.26
C PRO A 25 10.83 11.95 -8.78
N THR A 26 10.65 12.89 -9.70
CA THR A 26 10.35 14.30 -9.39
C THR A 26 8.86 14.57 -9.24
N LYS A 27 8.01 13.57 -9.49
CA LYS A 27 6.56 13.68 -9.46
C LYS A 27 5.98 13.29 -8.10
N PHE A 28 4.90 13.96 -7.73
CA PHE A 28 4.12 13.65 -6.55
C PHE A 28 3.22 12.44 -6.80
N LYS A 29 2.71 11.86 -5.72
CA LYS A 29 1.85 10.67 -5.76
C LYS A 29 0.56 10.90 -6.56
N THR A 30 0.04 12.12 -6.45
CA THR A 30 -1.14 12.64 -7.15
C THR A 30 -0.89 12.91 -8.63
N ASP A 31 0.36 12.89 -9.11
CA ASP A 31 0.69 13.16 -10.51
C ASP A 31 0.62 11.91 -11.39
N TRP A 32 0.26 10.74 -10.83
CA TRP A 32 0.20 9.50 -11.61
C TRP A 32 -0.85 9.65 -12.73
N PRO A 33 -0.49 9.42 -14.02
CA PRO A 33 -1.31 9.82 -15.16
C PRO A 33 -2.61 9.05 -15.28
N ARG A 34 -2.72 7.88 -14.64
CA ARG A 34 -3.96 7.10 -14.65
C ARG A 34 -5.00 7.61 -13.68
N TRP A 35 -4.66 8.52 -12.77
CA TRP A 35 -5.66 9.19 -11.96
C TRP A 35 -6.66 9.94 -12.82
N LYS A 36 -7.94 9.82 -12.50
CA LYS A 36 -9.03 10.50 -13.20
C LYS A 36 -8.87 12.02 -13.16
N SER A 37 -8.35 12.55 -12.05
CA SER A 37 -7.97 13.97 -11.90
C SER A 37 -6.91 14.43 -12.91
N ASN A 38 -6.08 13.51 -13.43
CA ASN A 38 -5.06 13.77 -14.45
C ASN A 38 -5.51 13.38 -15.87
N GLY A 39 -6.81 13.14 -16.08
CA GLY A 39 -7.37 12.70 -17.37
C GLY A 39 -7.28 11.19 -17.62
N GLY A 40 -6.89 10.41 -16.62
CA GLY A 40 -6.82 8.94 -16.70
C GLY A 40 -8.15 8.23 -16.49
N ASP A 41 -8.10 6.90 -16.51
CA ASP A 41 -9.26 6.00 -16.43
C ASP A 41 -9.53 5.47 -15.02
N ILE A 42 -8.61 5.66 -14.08
CA ILE A 42 -8.69 5.12 -12.72
C ILE A 42 -9.22 6.20 -11.77
N PRO A 43 -10.36 5.97 -11.09
CA PRO A 43 -10.84 6.88 -10.05
C PRO A 43 -9.80 7.09 -8.95
N ASP A 44 -9.71 8.31 -8.44
CA ASP A 44 -8.84 8.65 -7.31
C ASP A 44 -9.14 7.75 -6.11
N ALA A 45 -8.10 7.24 -5.48
CA ALA A 45 -8.19 6.31 -4.35
C ALA A 45 -8.07 7.07 -3.02
N GLU A 46 -8.60 6.48 -1.95
CA GLU A 46 -8.41 6.99 -0.60
C GLU A 46 -6.91 7.06 -0.24
N ASN A 47 -6.46 8.21 0.26
CA ASN A 47 -5.04 8.51 0.53
C ASN A 47 -4.12 8.28 -0.69
N ASP A 48 -4.66 8.43 -1.91
CA ASP A 48 -4.02 8.12 -3.18
C ASP A 48 -3.40 6.71 -3.23
N CYS A 49 -3.98 5.76 -2.47
CA CYS A 49 -3.44 4.42 -2.29
C CYS A 49 -4.53 3.37 -2.51
N PHE A 50 -4.39 2.57 -3.56
CA PHE A 50 -5.34 1.47 -3.84
C PHE A 50 -5.43 0.45 -2.71
N LEU A 51 -4.35 0.27 -1.96
CA LEU A 51 -4.34 -0.64 -0.81
C LEU A 51 -5.13 -0.07 0.37
N CYS A 52 -5.03 1.23 0.63
CA CYS A 52 -5.83 1.91 1.66
C CYS A 52 -7.31 1.86 1.28
N GLU A 53 -7.67 2.23 0.05
CA GLU A 53 -9.04 2.12 -0.45
C GLU A 53 -9.59 0.70 -0.29
N TRP A 54 -8.79 -0.32 -0.61
CA TRP A 54 -9.19 -1.71 -0.41
C TRP A 54 -9.43 -2.02 1.07
N VAL A 55 -8.51 -1.66 1.97
CA VAL A 55 -8.66 -1.90 3.41
C VAL A 55 -9.90 -1.20 3.95
N SER A 56 -10.07 0.11 3.71
CA SER A 56 -11.22 0.90 4.16
C SER A 56 -12.54 0.33 3.63
N SER A 57 -12.55 -0.14 2.38
CA SER A 57 -13.74 -0.76 1.80
C SER A 57 -14.10 -2.11 2.44
N THR A 58 -13.15 -2.81 3.08
CA THR A 58 -13.37 -4.15 3.66
C THR A 58 -13.74 -4.10 5.13
N LYS A 59 -13.21 -3.17 5.94
CA LYS A 59 -13.69 -2.85 7.29
C LYS A 59 -13.38 -1.40 7.67
N PRO A 60 -14.36 -0.57 8.06
CA PRO A 60 -14.20 0.87 8.30
C PRO A 60 -13.57 1.24 9.66
N ASN A 61 -12.78 0.36 10.30
CA ASN A 61 -12.10 0.72 11.56
C ASN A 61 -10.63 1.05 11.26
N ASP A 62 -10.24 2.28 11.62
CA ASP A 62 -9.08 3.02 11.09
C ASP A 62 -7.69 2.42 11.40
N ASP A 63 -7.58 1.52 12.39
CA ASP A 63 -6.27 0.99 12.83
C ASP A 63 -5.83 -0.33 12.14
N LEU A 64 -6.56 -0.77 11.11
CA LEU A 64 -6.30 -2.08 10.50
C LEU A 64 -5.29 -2.07 9.36
N CYS A 65 -4.72 -0.92 8.98
CA CYS A 65 -3.77 -0.84 7.88
C CYS A 65 -2.54 -1.74 8.13
N GLN A 66 -1.97 -1.75 9.34
CA GLN A 66 -0.83 -2.59 9.69
C GLN A 66 -1.10 -4.09 9.47
N VAL A 67 -2.30 -4.55 9.88
CA VAL A 67 -2.65 -5.97 9.90
C VAL A 67 -3.23 -6.44 8.57
N LYS A 68 -3.93 -5.56 7.86
CA LYS A 68 -4.75 -5.90 6.69
C LYS A 68 -4.25 -5.34 5.38
N CYS A 69 -3.26 -4.45 5.38
CA CYS A 69 -2.61 -4.08 4.13
C CYS A 69 -2.18 -5.38 3.42
N PRO A 70 -2.56 -5.56 2.14
CA PRO A 70 -2.29 -6.79 1.42
C PRO A 70 -0.80 -6.96 1.08
N VAL A 71 0.03 -5.95 1.35
CA VAL A 71 1.49 -6.02 1.31
C VAL A 71 2.08 -5.83 2.71
N ILE A 72 3.30 -6.29 2.91
CA ILE A 72 4.03 -6.20 4.18
C ILE A 72 5.05 -5.07 4.07
N TRP A 73 4.93 -4.06 4.92
CA TRP A 73 5.89 -2.96 5.05
C TRP A 73 7.03 -3.38 5.96
N SER A 74 8.28 -3.00 5.64
CA SER A 74 9.46 -3.41 6.42
C SER A 74 9.70 -2.55 7.67
N SER A 75 8.95 -1.47 7.84
CA SER A 75 8.99 -0.66 9.07
C SER A 75 8.68 -1.47 10.30
N SER A 76 9.27 -1.12 11.45
CA SER A 76 9.10 -1.87 12.69
C SER A 76 7.65 -1.84 13.21
N SER A 77 6.88 -0.83 12.81
CA SER A 77 5.45 -0.74 13.11
C SER A 77 4.57 -1.35 12.01
N GLY A 78 5.12 -1.84 10.89
CA GLY A 78 4.35 -2.35 9.76
C GLY A 78 3.45 -1.31 9.07
N HIS A 79 3.66 -0.02 9.36
CA HIS A 79 2.96 1.10 8.74
C HIS A 79 3.80 1.71 7.62
N CYS A 80 3.13 2.10 6.53
CA CYS A 80 3.77 2.82 5.43
C CYS A 80 4.30 4.20 5.86
N ASN A 81 3.59 4.87 6.77
CA ASN A 81 3.85 6.22 7.23
C ASN A 81 4.47 6.26 8.65
N ALA A 82 5.16 5.20 9.07
CA ALA A 82 5.79 5.16 10.38
C ALA A 82 6.82 6.30 10.51
N VAL A 83 6.61 7.20 11.47
CA VAL A 83 7.54 8.27 11.83
C VAL A 83 8.32 7.87 13.08
N GLY A 84 9.64 7.81 12.96
CA GLY A 84 10.50 7.29 14.02
C GLY A 84 10.68 8.28 15.17
N ARG A 85 10.31 7.87 16.40
CA ARG A 85 10.96 8.33 17.64
C ARG A 85 12.08 7.33 18.01
N GLY A 86 13.07 7.16 17.13
CA GLY A 86 14.14 6.15 17.29
C GLY A 86 13.85 4.77 16.67
N MET A 87 12.85 4.66 15.79
CA MET A 87 12.50 3.43 15.06
C MET A 87 12.67 3.63 13.54
N PRO A 88 12.89 2.55 12.75
CA PRO A 88 12.93 2.62 11.29
C PRO A 88 11.68 3.27 10.71
N GLU A 89 11.85 4.36 9.96
CA GLU A 89 10.75 5.05 9.27
C GLU A 89 10.16 4.16 8.17
N GLY A 90 8.87 4.35 7.89
CA GLY A 90 8.18 3.66 6.81
C GLY A 90 8.71 4.07 5.44
N GLU A 91 8.78 3.11 4.50
CA GLU A 91 9.34 3.33 3.18
C GLU A 91 8.62 4.44 2.41
N PHE A 92 7.30 4.60 2.64
CA PHE A 92 6.53 5.71 2.08
C PHE A 92 6.95 7.05 2.68
N CYS A 93 7.11 7.16 4.00
CA CYS A 93 7.66 8.37 4.63
C CYS A 93 9.05 8.73 4.08
N MET A 94 9.91 7.72 3.93
CA MET A 94 11.24 7.92 3.35
C MET A 94 11.18 8.36 1.89
N TRP A 95 10.23 7.83 1.12
CA TRP A 95 9.96 8.29 -0.24
C TRP A 95 9.45 9.74 -0.28
N GLU A 96 8.53 10.14 0.60
CA GLU A 96 8.03 11.51 0.65
C GLU A 96 9.11 12.52 1.03
N ARG A 97 9.94 12.18 2.03
CA ARG A 97 11.01 13.05 2.55
C ARG A 97 12.28 13.05 1.69
N ALA A 98 12.39 12.15 0.72
CA ALA A 98 13.56 12.03 -0.12
C ALA A 98 13.81 13.32 -0.93
N LYS A 99 14.91 14.02 -0.62
CA LYS A 99 15.29 15.28 -1.27
C LYS A 99 15.93 15.12 -2.65
N THR A 100 16.25 13.90 -3.07
CA THR A 100 16.94 13.65 -4.34
C THR A 100 16.17 12.65 -5.20
N PRO A 101 16.20 12.80 -6.54
CA PRO A 101 15.60 11.84 -7.46
C PRO A 101 16.14 10.41 -7.25
N ARG A 102 17.43 10.26 -6.93
CA ARG A 102 18.05 8.96 -6.67
C ARG A 102 17.43 8.25 -5.47
N LEU A 103 17.17 8.97 -4.37
CA LEU A 103 16.52 8.41 -3.18
C LEU A 103 15.04 8.12 -3.46
N LYS A 104 14.34 9.02 -4.15
CA LYS A 104 12.95 8.78 -4.61
C LYS A 104 12.84 7.50 -5.42
N LYS A 105 13.73 7.27 -6.39
CA LYS A 105 13.79 6.01 -7.17
C LYS A 105 14.02 4.80 -6.27
N LYS A 106 15.00 4.87 -5.36
CA LYS A 106 15.32 3.79 -4.42
C LYS A 106 14.07 3.38 -3.63
N TYR A 107 13.39 4.33 -3.00
CA TYR A 107 12.21 4.01 -2.19
C TYR A 107 11.00 3.61 -3.03
N ALA A 108 10.77 4.21 -4.20
CA ALA A 108 9.69 3.79 -5.09
C ALA A 108 9.84 2.32 -5.50
N LYS A 109 11.07 1.89 -5.83
CA LYS A 109 11.38 0.49 -6.12
C LYS A 109 11.10 -0.42 -4.92
N LEU A 110 11.56 -0.03 -3.72
CA LEU A 110 11.29 -0.81 -2.50
C LEU A 110 9.79 -0.97 -2.24
N ILE A 111 9.01 0.11 -2.41
CA ILE A 111 7.57 0.09 -2.18
C ILE A 111 6.84 -0.78 -3.23
N ARG A 112 7.23 -0.67 -4.50
CA ARG A 112 6.71 -1.50 -5.59
C ARG A 112 6.93 -2.99 -5.34
N ASP A 113 8.11 -3.34 -4.84
CA ASP A 113 8.58 -4.71 -4.67
C ASP A 113 8.22 -5.28 -3.29
N LEU A 114 7.36 -4.62 -2.49
CA LEU A 114 6.93 -5.12 -1.19
C LEU A 114 6.23 -6.49 -1.33
N PRO A 115 6.54 -7.44 -0.43
CA PRO A 115 5.95 -8.77 -0.48
C PRO A 115 4.48 -8.74 -0.11
N GLU A 116 3.70 -9.60 -0.76
CA GLU A 116 2.28 -9.76 -0.45
C GLU A 116 2.08 -10.53 0.86
N ARG A 117 1.09 -10.11 1.64
CA ARG A 117 0.67 -10.84 2.84
C ARG A 117 0.01 -12.16 2.44
N PRO A 118 0.44 -13.30 3.03
CA PRO A 118 -0.14 -14.59 2.71
C PRO A 118 -1.65 -14.62 3.04
N PRO A 119 -2.43 -15.45 2.35
CA PRO A 119 -3.82 -15.66 2.72
C PRO A 119 -3.89 -16.20 4.15
N ILE A 120 -4.80 -15.67 4.96
CA ILE A 120 -5.07 -16.20 6.30
C ILE A 120 -5.65 -17.60 6.09
N SER A 121 -4.85 -18.64 6.32
CA SER A 121 -5.34 -20.01 6.33
C SER A 121 -6.36 -20.11 7.48
N LYS A 122 -7.58 -20.55 7.17
CA LYS A 122 -8.55 -20.88 8.21
C LYS A 122 -7.95 -22.02 9.02
N SER A 123 -7.46 -21.74 10.23
CA SER A 123 -7.12 -22.80 11.17
C SER A 123 -8.37 -23.66 11.35
N LYS A 124 -8.25 -24.95 11.03
CA LYS A 124 -9.30 -25.93 11.28
C LYS A 124 -9.61 -25.85 12.77
N SER A 125 -10.82 -25.39 13.11
CA SER A 125 -11.38 -25.54 14.45
C SER A 125 -11.49 -27.05 14.69
N SER A 126 -10.56 -27.60 15.45
CA SER A 126 -10.67 -28.95 16.00
C SER A 126 -11.77 -28.93 17.08
N ARG A 127 -13.03 -28.95 16.63
CA ARG A 127 -14.14 -29.39 17.46
C ARG A 127 -14.22 -30.92 17.39
N GLY A 128 -13.98 -31.54 18.54
CA GLY A 128 -14.51 -32.86 18.89
C GLY A 128 -13.63 -34.03 18.49
N VAL A 129 -13.10 -34.75 19.50
CA VAL A 129 -13.68 -36.04 19.91
C VAL A 129 -13.50 -36.16 21.43
N ARG A 130 -14.61 -36.13 22.17
CA ARG A 130 -14.71 -36.82 23.47
C ARG A 130 -15.28 -38.20 23.13
N ALA A 131 -14.57 -39.25 23.52
CA ALA A 131 -15.08 -40.59 23.73
C ALA A 131 -14.46 -41.09 25.03
#